data_AF-R2PIZ7-F1
#
_entry.id   AF-R2PIZ7-F1
#
_cell.length_a   1.000
_cell.length_b   1.000
_cell.length_c   1.000
_cell.angle_alpha   90.00
_cell.angle_beta   90.00
_cell.angle_gamma   90.00
#
_symmetry.space_group_name_H-M   'P 1'
#
loop_
_entity.id
_entity.type
_entity.pdbx_description
1 polymer ?
#
loop_
_entity_poly.entity_id
_entity_poly.type
_entity_poly.pdbx_seq_one_letter_code
_entity_poly.pdbx_strand_id
1 'polypeptide(L)'
;MSRTSRHKKSGKKKYVLIAILVVLAALTTGYGVNASNYSERFLPNTKINHTDISDLTVAEANKKLKAATDDTKFTITDNGQEWKSISLSDLGMKTDFSGELKNLLEDQNQWGWGMAYVFTNDSSDVNGLTLDKDELNAAAATIQGELNTLNESRTKTTNATLTKGDSGFTITPEVNGNSVNVDNVIKDLKDFVSKDKSGLELMDYTEKPTVLSTDESLQTEMNKLNQIAQIQANYTINGETFQIPTESISSWLQYTDGEITLDRDQVKAYVASLGDKYNTSTNPTKFKSTKRGEVSVPAGTLSWTIQVDTETDALVEAILAGEAFTRTPVTKGSSTAAEPMIGNTYIEVDMENQHMWYYKDGAVALETDVVTGKPTTATPAGVNYIWEKKTNETLKGKNEDGSDYATPVDYWLPIDWSGVGIHDSSWQAAYGGDRYLTYGSHGCVNTPPDVMKTLYETVEEGTPVLVF
;
A
#
# COMPACT_ATOMS: atom_id res chain seq x y z
N MET A 1 -85.63 -5.03 -119.85
CA MET A 1 -85.51 -3.60 -119.48
C MET A 1 -85.10 -3.49 -118.01
N SER A 2 -84.18 -2.58 -117.69
CA SER A 2 -83.81 -2.00 -116.36
C SER A 2 -83.25 -2.94 -115.27
N ARG A 3 -81.96 -2.88 -114.87
CA ARG A 3 -81.26 -1.95 -113.93
C ARG A 3 -81.78 -1.94 -112.48
N THR A 4 -80.95 -2.44 -111.55
CA THR A 4 -80.86 -2.04 -110.11
C THR A 4 -79.53 -2.54 -109.55
N SER A 5 -78.52 -1.69 -109.39
CA SER A 5 -78.19 -0.81 -108.26
C SER A 5 -77.31 -1.51 -107.20
N ARG A 6 -76.10 -0.97 -107.07
CA ARG A 6 -74.96 -1.44 -106.30
C ARG A 6 -75.00 -0.74 -104.95
N HIS A 7 -75.23 -1.46 -103.85
CA HIS A 7 -75.12 -0.87 -102.51
C HIS A 7 -73.69 -1.01 -101.96
N LYS A 8 -73.00 0.13 -101.88
CA LYS A 8 -71.70 0.34 -101.26
C LYS A 8 -71.90 0.61 -99.75
N LYS A 9 -71.41 -0.29 -98.88
CA LYS A 9 -71.20 -0.12 -97.42
C LYS A 9 -69.76 -0.61 -97.14
N SER A 10 -68.86 0.02 -96.38
CA SER A 10 -68.83 1.27 -95.63
C SER A 10 -67.36 1.73 -95.53
N GLY A 11 -66.98 2.89 -96.08
CA GLY A 11 -65.62 3.42 -96.03
C GLY A 11 -65.19 4.01 -94.67
N LYS A 12 -66.11 4.21 -93.71
CA LYS A 12 -65.81 4.83 -92.41
C LYS A 12 -65.12 3.90 -91.40
N LYS A 13 -65.30 2.57 -91.48
CA LYS A 13 -64.64 1.62 -90.56
C LYS A 13 -63.12 1.58 -90.72
N LYS A 14 -62.59 1.76 -91.94
CA LYS A 14 -61.14 1.80 -92.18
C LYS A 14 -60.48 3.05 -91.56
N TYR A 15 -61.10 4.22 -91.65
CA TYR A 15 -60.56 5.44 -91.03
C TYR A 15 -60.67 5.43 -89.50
N VAL A 16 -61.73 4.85 -88.93
CA VAL A 16 -61.83 4.63 -87.48
C VAL A 16 -60.79 3.62 -87.00
N LEU A 17 -60.58 2.52 -87.73
CA LEU A 17 -59.50 1.57 -87.41
C LEU A 17 -58.12 2.22 -87.51
N ILE A 18 -57.85 3.02 -88.54
CA ILE A 18 -56.58 3.74 -88.68
C ILE A 18 -56.42 4.77 -87.55
N ALA A 19 -57.46 5.51 -87.18
CA ALA A 19 -57.40 6.44 -86.06
C ALA A 19 -57.16 5.73 -84.71
N ILE A 20 -57.84 4.60 -84.46
CA ILE A 20 -57.60 3.75 -83.28
C ILE A 20 -56.18 3.19 -83.29
N LEU A 21 -55.66 2.76 -84.45
CA LEU A 21 -54.29 2.27 -84.59
C LEU A 21 -53.25 3.38 -84.39
N VAL A 22 -53.53 4.61 -84.84
CA VAL A 22 -52.65 5.77 -84.60
C VAL A 22 -52.66 6.16 -83.14
N VAL A 23 -53.82 6.13 -82.48
CA VAL A 23 -53.94 6.39 -81.03
C VAL A 23 -53.28 5.27 -80.23
N LEU A 24 -53.49 4.00 -80.59
CA LEU A 24 -52.80 2.86 -79.97
C LEU A 24 -51.29 2.97 -80.20
N ALA A 25 -50.83 3.30 -81.40
CA ALA A 25 -49.43 3.53 -81.69
C ALA A 25 -48.88 4.65 -80.80
N ALA A 26 -49.54 5.81 -80.75
CA ALA A 26 -49.15 6.92 -79.89
C ALA A 26 -49.13 6.56 -78.40
N LEU A 27 -50.11 5.78 -77.91
CA LEU A 27 -50.16 5.29 -76.54
C LEU A 27 -49.05 4.29 -76.25
N THR A 28 -48.77 3.35 -77.17
CA THR A 28 -47.68 2.38 -77.02
C THR A 28 -46.31 3.05 -77.12
N THR A 29 -46.15 4.06 -77.99
CA THR A 29 -44.93 4.86 -78.09
C THR A 29 -44.74 5.70 -76.84
N GLY A 30 -45.79 6.38 -76.36
CA GLY A 30 -45.74 7.13 -75.10
C GLY A 30 -45.44 6.22 -73.90
N TYR A 31 -46.06 5.03 -73.84
CA TYR A 31 -45.82 4.04 -72.80
C TYR A 31 -44.38 3.51 -72.82
N GLY A 32 -43.86 3.24 -74.02
CA GLY A 32 -42.48 2.80 -74.22
C GLY A 32 -41.44 3.88 -73.92
N VAL A 33 -41.71 5.14 -74.29
CA VAL A 33 -40.86 6.29 -73.91
C VAL A 33 -40.82 6.45 -72.41
N ASN A 34 -41.96 6.32 -71.73
CA ASN A 34 -41.99 6.42 -70.27
C ASN A 34 -41.35 5.20 -69.58
N ALA A 35 -41.55 3.99 -70.11
CA ALA A 35 -40.84 2.80 -69.64
C ALA A 35 -39.32 2.97 -69.78
N SER A 36 -38.84 3.54 -70.89
CA SER A 36 -37.44 3.88 -71.09
C SER A 36 -36.91 4.90 -70.07
N ASN A 37 -37.73 5.86 -69.62
CA ASN A 37 -37.34 6.80 -68.57
C ASN A 37 -37.11 6.09 -67.21
N TYR A 38 -37.90 5.05 -66.92
CA TYR A 38 -37.75 4.19 -65.75
C TYR A 38 -36.67 3.10 -65.89
N SER A 39 -35.88 3.12 -66.97
CA SER A 39 -34.62 2.35 -67.03
C SER A 39 -33.49 3.01 -66.21
N GLU A 40 -33.61 4.32 -65.94
CA GLU A 40 -32.61 5.11 -65.20
C GLU A 40 -33.15 5.70 -63.89
N ARG A 41 -34.45 5.55 -63.61
CA ARG A 41 -35.14 6.14 -62.46
C ARG A 41 -35.97 5.12 -61.70
N PHE A 42 -36.07 5.26 -60.39
CA PHE A 42 -36.91 4.39 -59.56
C PHE A 42 -38.39 4.59 -59.86
N LEU A 43 -39.15 3.49 -59.84
CA LEU A 43 -40.60 3.51 -60.06
C LEU A 43 -41.32 4.39 -59.02
N PRO A 44 -42.50 4.93 -59.36
CA PRO A 44 -43.36 5.62 -58.40
C PRO A 44 -43.64 4.78 -57.15
N ASN A 45 -43.80 5.45 -56.01
CA ASN A 45 -44.02 4.85 -54.69
C ASN A 45 -42.86 3.97 -54.17
N THR A 46 -41.64 4.18 -54.65
CA THR A 46 -40.45 3.48 -54.13
C THR A 46 -39.86 4.23 -52.94
N LYS A 47 -39.69 3.54 -51.80
CA LYS A 47 -39.12 4.11 -50.56
C LYS A 47 -38.01 3.21 -50.00
N ILE A 48 -36.96 3.85 -49.48
CA ILE A 48 -35.87 3.22 -48.73
C ILE A 48 -35.72 3.97 -47.41
N ASN A 49 -35.64 3.26 -46.27
CA ASN A 49 -35.45 3.86 -44.94
C ASN A 49 -36.39 5.07 -44.71
N HIS A 50 -37.67 4.91 -45.03
CA HIS A 50 -38.74 5.93 -45.01
C HIS A 50 -38.56 7.15 -45.95
N THR A 51 -37.49 7.20 -46.74
CA THR A 51 -37.22 8.24 -47.72
C THR A 51 -37.78 7.85 -49.09
N ASP A 52 -38.65 8.69 -49.65
CA ASP A 52 -39.18 8.51 -51.01
C ASP A 52 -38.12 8.81 -52.07
N ILE A 53 -37.82 7.81 -52.90
CA ILE A 53 -36.84 7.90 -53.99
C ILE A 53 -37.49 7.77 -55.37
N SER A 54 -38.81 7.85 -55.45
CA SER A 54 -39.57 7.78 -56.70
C SER A 54 -39.08 8.79 -57.72
N ASP A 55 -39.03 8.37 -58.98
CA ASP A 55 -38.61 9.18 -60.13
C ASP A 55 -37.16 9.71 -60.02
N LEU A 56 -36.36 9.28 -59.04
CA LEU A 56 -34.97 9.67 -58.89
C LEU A 56 -34.04 8.69 -59.60
N THR A 57 -32.94 9.20 -60.14
CA THR A 57 -31.80 8.38 -60.54
C THR A 57 -31.06 7.83 -59.31
N VAL A 58 -30.20 6.81 -59.48
CA VAL A 58 -29.33 6.29 -58.39
C VAL A 58 -28.53 7.42 -57.72
N ALA A 59 -28.00 8.37 -58.50
CA ALA A 59 -27.22 9.49 -57.97
C ALA A 59 -28.09 10.46 -57.13
N GLU A 60 -29.30 10.77 -57.60
CA GLU A 60 -30.25 11.64 -56.91
C GLU A 60 -30.80 10.96 -55.63
N ALA A 61 -31.12 9.66 -55.71
CA ALA A 61 -31.55 8.85 -54.57
C ALA A 61 -30.45 8.71 -53.52
N ASN A 62 -29.20 8.42 -53.91
CA ASN A 62 -28.06 8.35 -52.99
C ASN A 62 -27.84 9.69 -52.29
N LYS A 63 -27.91 10.81 -53.04
CA LYS A 63 -27.80 12.16 -52.46
C LYS A 63 -28.92 12.44 -51.45
N LYS A 64 -30.15 12.03 -51.75
CA LYS A 64 -31.31 12.24 -50.88
C LYS A 64 -31.24 11.39 -49.61
N LEU A 65 -30.84 10.13 -49.72
CA LEU A 65 -30.64 9.22 -48.58
C LEU A 65 -29.47 9.67 -47.69
N LYS A 66 -28.36 10.14 -48.29
CA LYS A 66 -27.24 10.78 -47.57
C LYS A 66 -27.70 11.94 -46.70
N ALA A 67 -28.45 12.88 -47.28
CA ALA A 67 -28.97 14.03 -46.56
C ALA A 67 -29.92 13.66 -45.42
N ALA A 68 -30.68 12.57 -45.54
CA ALA A 68 -31.56 12.08 -44.47
C ALA A 68 -30.80 11.42 -43.32
N THR A 69 -29.62 10.86 -43.58
CA THR A 69 -28.75 10.26 -42.55
C THR A 69 -27.85 11.28 -41.83
N ASP A 70 -27.54 12.40 -42.46
CA ASP A 70 -26.67 13.46 -41.91
C ASP A 70 -27.23 14.11 -40.63
N ASP A 71 -28.55 14.06 -40.41
CA ASP A 71 -29.22 14.57 -39.20
C ASP A 71 -29.12 13.62 -37.99
N THR A 72 -28.59 12.40 -38.17
CA THR A 72 -28.48 11.39 -37.11
C THR A 72 -27.28 11.71 -36.21
N LYS A 73 -27.52 11.73 -34.89
CA LYS A 73 -26.50 12.06 -33.90
C LYS A 73 -26.32 10.95 -32.88
N PHE A 74 -25.08 10.80 -32.44
CA PHE A 74 -24.74 10.08 -31.23
C PHE A 74 -24.75 11.06 -30.05
N THR A 75 -25.57 10.78 -29.04
CA THR A 75 -25.74 11.67 -27.88
C THR A 75 -25.13 11.05 -26.64
N ILE A 76 -24.20 11.76 -26.02
CA ILE A 76 -23.61 11.43 -24.73
C ILE A 76 -24.34 12.27 -23.68
N THR A 77 -24.99 11.61 -22.73
CA THR A 77 -25.68 12.27 -21.63
C THR A 77 -24.89 12.19 -20.33
N ASP A 78 -25.09 13.18 -19.46
CA ASP A 78 -24.56 13.25 -18.12
C ASP A 78 -25.72 13.46 -17.14
N ASN A 79 -26.05 12.43 -16.38
CA ASN A 79 -27.19 12.42 -15.46
C ASN A 79 -28.51 12.78 -16.16
N GLY A 80 -28.71 12.23 -17.36
CA GLY A 80 -29.89 12.47 -18.19
C GLY A 80 -29.92 13.82 -18.93
N GLN A 81 -28.90 14.67 -18.80
CA GLN A 81 -28.76 15.91 -19.58
C GLN A 81 -27.79 15.70 -20.75
N GLU A 82 -28.06 16.32 -21.91
CA GLU A 82 -27.12 16.26 -23.04
C GLU A 82 -25.79 16.92 -22.66
N TRP A 83 -24.71 16.13 -22.61
CA TRP A 83 -23.35 16.62 -22.43
C TRP A 83 -22.73 16.96 -23.78
N LYS A 84 -22.88 16.06 -24.76
CA LYS A 84 -22.39 16.27 -26.11
C LYS A 84 -23.22 15.49 -27.12
N SER A 85 -23.49 16.12 -28.26
CA SER A 85 -24.12 15.48 -29.41
C SER A 85 -23.21 15.62 -30.62
N ILE A 86 -22.86 14.49 -31.25
CA ILE A 86 -21.93 14.42 -32.39
C ILE A 86 -22.68 13.80 -33.57
N SER A 87 -22.54 14.37 -34.77
CA SER A 87 -23.11 13.74 -35.96
C SER A 87 -22.45 12.38 -36.22
N LEU A 88 -23.20 11.40 -36.72
CA LEU A 88 -22.59 10.10 -37.06
C LEU A 88 -21.50 10.27 -38.14
N SER A 89 -21.63 11.25 -39.03
CA SER A 89 -20.61 11.58 -40.03
C SER A 89 -19.29 12.05 -39.40
N ASP A 90 -19.33 12.85 -38.33
CA ASP A 90 -18.13 13.28 -37.60
C ASP A 90 -17.49 12.13 -36.80
N LEU A 91 -18.24 11.05 -36.56
CA LEU A 91 -17.77 9.79 -35.97
C LEU A 91 -17.30 8.78 -37.02
N GLY A 92 -17.12 9.21 -38.27
CA GLY A 92 -16.63 8.36 -39.35
C GLY A 92 -17.69 7.52 -40.05
N MET A 93 -18.98 7.69 -39.73
CA MET A 93 -20.05 7.00 -40.45
C MET A 93 -20.17 7.58 -41.86
N LYS A 94 -19.78 6.79 -42.87
CA LYS A 94 -19.93 7.12 -44.28
C LYS A 94 -21.16 6.42 -44.82
N THR A 95 -22.04 7.19 -45.43
CA THR A 95 -23.24 6.70 -46.09
C THR A 95 -22.95 6.61 -47.58
N ASP A 96 -22.97 5.41 -48.16
CA ASP A 96 -23.01 5.24 -49.62
C ASP A 96 -23.94 4.09 -50.00
N PHE A 97 -25.11 4.47 -50.50
CA PHE A 97 -26.14 3.55 -50.93
C PHE A 97 -26.00 3.19 -52.42
N SER A 98 -25.01 3.75 -53.12
CA SER A 98 -24.92 3.69 -54.59
C SER A 98 -24.90 2.27 -55.16
N GLY A 99 -24.15 1.36 -54.54
CA GLY A 99 -24.04 -0.04 -54.97
C GLY A 99 -25.37 -0.80 -54.85
N GLU A 100 -26.04 -0.66 -53.71
CA GLU A 100 -27.31 -1.33 -53.46
C GLU A 100 -28.47 -0.69 -54.23
N LEU A 101 -28.49 0.65 -54.36
CA LEU A 101 -29.43 1.38 -55.21
C LEU A 101 -29.31 0.96 -56.68
N LYS A 102 -28.07 0.70 -57.15
CA LYS A 102 -27.84 0.21 -58.51
C LYS A 102 -28.44 -1.19 -58.71
N ASN A 103 -28.20 -2.10 -57.77
CA ASN A 103 -28.79 -3.44 -57.81
C ASN A 103 -30.33 -3.36 -57.80
N LEU A 104 -30.89 -2.52 -56.92
CA LEU A 104 -32.34 -2.31 -56.83
C LEU A 104 -32.93 -1.77 -58.14
N LEU A 105 -32.21 -0.86 -58.83
CA LEU A 105 -32.64 -0.34 -60.13
C LEU A 105 -32.49 -1.39 -61.25
N GLU A 106 -31.49 -2.26 -61.20
CA GLU A 106 -31.31 -3.36 -62.17
C GLU A 106 -32.40 -4.43 -62.03
N ASP A 107 -32.84 -4.73 -60.81
CA ASP A 107 -33.91 -5.71 -60.52
C ASP A 107 -35.33 -5.17 -60.82
N GLN A 108 -35.46 -3.85 -60.96
CA GLN A 108 -36.72 -3.18 -61.25
C GLN A 108 -37.24 -3.50 -62.67
N ASN A 109 -38.52 -3.88 -62.77
CA ASN A 109 -39.19 -4.01 -64.06
C ASN A 109 -39.71 -2.64 -64.56
N GLN A 110 -38.95 -1.99 -65.44
CA GLN A 110 -39.29 -0.69 -66.05
C GLN A 110 -40.68 -0.64 -66.74
N TRP A 111 -41.20 -1.77 -67.23
CA TRP A 111 -42.51 -1.83 -67.89
C TRP A 111 -43.68 -1.80 -66.90
N GLY A 112 -43.41 -1.94 -65.59
CA GLY A 112 -44.40 -1.90 -64.52
C GLY A 112 -44.83 -0.49 -64.07
N TRP A 113 -44.26 0.57 -64.65
CA TRP A 113 -44.43 1.93 -64.16
C TRP A 113 -45.87 2.42 -64.03
N GLY A 114 -46.75 2.03 -64.96
CA GLY A 114 -48.17 2.42 -64.90
C GLY A 114 -48.92 1.79 -63.73
N MET A 115 -48.52 0.57 -63.33
CA MET A 115 -49.09 -0.14 -62.18
C MET A 115 -48.50 0.37 -60.86
N ALA A 116 -47.24 0.81 -60.85
CA ALA A 116 -46.58 1.37 -59.67
C ALA A 116 -47.22 2.68 -59.17
N TYR A 117 -47.96 3.41 -60.02
CA TYR A 117 -48.78 4.56 -59.57
C TYR A 117 -50.03 4.16 -58.77
N VAL A 118 -50.49 2.92 -58.89
CA VAL A 118 -51.76 2.43 -58.31
C VAL A 118 -51.52 1.48 -57.14
N PHE A 119 -50.40 0.76 -57.15
CA PHE A 119 -50.01 -0.20 -56.12
C PHE A 119 -48.72 0.26 -55.43
N THR A 120 -48.65 0.09 -54.10
CA THR A 120 -47.44 0.37 -53.33
C THR A 120 -46.39 -0.70 -53.61
N ASN A 121 -45.17 -0.29 -53.97
CA ASN A 121 -44.03 -1.21 -53.99
C ASN A 121 -43.55 -1.45 -52.54
N ASP A 122 -43.06 -2.67 -52.28
CA ASP A 122 -42.52 -3.04 -50.98
C ASP A 122 -41.28 -2.20 -50.62
N SER A 123 -41.21 -1.79 -49.35
CA SER A 123 -40.02 -1.12 -48.79
C SER A 123 -38.85 -2.10 -48.75
N SER A 124 -37.73 -1.70 -49.33
CA SER A 124 -36.46 -2.45 -49.25
C SER A 124 -35.55 -1.77 -48.24
N ASP A 125 -34.99 -2.54 -47.31
CA ASP A 125 -33.94 -2.09 -46.40
C ASP A 125 -32.58 -2.23 -47.11
N VAL A 126 -31.84 -1.13 -47.16
CA VAL A 126 -30.59 -0.99 -47.90
C VAL A 126 -29.53 -0.52 -46.90
N ASN A 127 -28.47 -1.30 -46.70
CA ASN A 127 -27.42 -1.04 -45.72
C ASN A 127 -26.19 -0.39 -46.37
N GLY A 128 -26.31 0.88 -46.72
CA GLY A 128 -25.22 1.70 -47.25
C GLY A 128 -24.30 2.32 -46.20
N LEU A 129 -24.28 1.80 -44.96
CA LEU A 129 -23.48 2.36 -43.87
C LEU A 129 -22.10 1.68 -43.82
N THR A 130 -21.05 2.49 -43.89
CA THR A 130 -19.67 2.05 -43.70
C THR A 130 -19.01 2.93 -42.64
N LEU A 131 -18.12 2.35 -41.85
CA LEU A 131 -17.46 3.05 -40.75
C LEU A 131 -15.98 3.28 -41.08
N ASP A 132 -15.59 4.55 -41.16
CA ASP A 132 -14.20 4.96 -41.17
C ASP A 132 -13.63 4.88 -39.75
N LYS A 133 -12.80 3.86 -39.52
CA LYS A 133 -12.22 3.60 -38.20
C LYS A 133 -11.20 4.66 -37.79
N ASP A 134 -10.53 5.32 -38.73
CA ASP A 134 -9.52 6.32 -38.42
C ASP A 134 -10.20 7.63 -37.99
N GLU A 135 -11.27 8.03 -38.66
CA GLU A 135 -12.11 9.16 -38.25
C GLU A 135 -12.79 8.89 -36.90
N LEU A 136 -13.36 7.69 -36.69
CA LEU A 136 -13.92 7.30 -35.38
C LEU A 136 -12.87 7.38 -34.27
N ASN A 137 -11.66 6.88 -34.52
CA ASN A 137 -10.57 6.93 -33.54
C ASN A 137 -10.13 8.35 -33.24
N ALA A 138 -10.07 9.23 -34.23
CA ALA A 138 -9.74 10.65 -34.06
C ALA A 138 -10.80 11.37 -33.22
N ALA A 139 -12.09 11.19 -33.55
CA ALA A 139 -13.19 11.78 -32.78
C ALA A 139 -13.24 11.27 -31.34
N ALA A 140 -13.02 9.96 -31.15
CA ALA A 140 -12.93 9.36 -29.82
C ALA A 140 -11.75 9.92 -29.01
N ALA A 141 -10.60 10.21 -29.63
CA ALA A 141 -9.47 10.84 -28.95
C ALA A 141 -9.78 12.28 -28.51
N THR A 142 -10.55 13.05 -29.30
CA THR A 142 -11.04 14.36 -28.88
C THR A 142 -11.97 14.26 -27.67
N ILE A 143 -12.96 13.35 -27.72
CA ILE A 143 -13.89 13.12 -26.62
C ILE A 143 -13.15 12.65 -25.36
N GLN A 144 -12.12 11.82 -25.51
CA GLN A 144 -11.27 11.39 -24.40
C GLN A 144 -10.61 12.58 -23.69
N GLY A 145 -10.09 13.55 -24.45
CA GLY A 145 -9.52 14.79 -23.89
C GLY A 145 -10.55 15.62 -23.11
N GLU A 146 -11.75 15.77 -23.65
CA GLU A 146 -12.84 16.50 -23.00
C GLU A 146 -13.33 15.80 -21.72
N LEU A 147 -13.44 14.47 -21.73
CA LEU A 147 -13.80 13.68 -20.55
C LEU A 147 -12.73 13.78 -19.45
N ASN A 148 -11.45 13.82 -19.83
CA ASN A 148 -10.37 14.05 -18.87
C ASN A 148 -10.52 15.44 -18.21
N THR A 149 -10.74 16.50 -18.99
CA THR A 149 -10.99 17.84 -18.44
C THR A 149 -12.25 17.89 -17.58
N LEU A 150 -13.32 17.19 -17.99
CA LEU A 150 -14.54 17.09 -17.20
C LEU A 150 -14.26 16.47 -15.82
N ASN A 151 -13.45 15.40 -15.80
CA ASN A 151 -13.06 14.72 -14.57
C ASN A 151 -12.24 15.60 -13.60
N GLU A 152 -11.51 16.61 -14.08
CA GLU A 152 -10.78 17.55 -13.21
C GLU A 152 -11.70 18.32 -12.24
N SER A 153 -12.95 18.55 -12.65
CA SER A 153 -13.98 19.22 -11.84
C SER A 153 -14.87 18.27 -11.04
N ARG A 154 -14.74 16.96 -11.27
CA ARG A 154 -15.61 15.93 -10.68
C ARG A 154 -15.02 15.37 -9.40
N THR A 155 -15.90 14.83 -8.56
CA THR A 155 -15.51 14.16 -7.33
C THR A 155 -15.18 12.70 -7.64
N LYS A 156 -14.00 12.25 -7.23
CA LYS A 156 -13.62 10.84 -7.34
C LYS A 156 -14.36 10.01 -6.30
N THR A 157 -14.80 8.82 -6.69
CA THR A 157 -15.33 7.84 -5.74
C THR A 157 -14.21 7.39 -4.79
N THR A 158 -14.51 7.38 -3.50
CA THR A 158 -13.59 6.87 -2.47
C THR A 158 -14.32 5.93 -1.55
N ASN A 159 -13.64 4.86 -1.16
CA ASN A 159 -14.12 3.93 -0.15
C ASN A 159 -14.18 4.59 1.23
N ALA A 160 -15.04 4.05 2.10
CA ALA A 160 -14.96 4.34 3.52
C ALA A 160 -13.60 3.85 4.07
N THR A 161 -13.08 4.55 5.07
CA THR A 161 -11.78 4.23 5.66
C THR A 161 -11.76 4.58 7.14
N LEU A 162 -10.73 4.12 7.86
CA LEU A 162 -10.52 4.49 9.25
C LEU A 162 -9.55 5.66 9.33
N THR A 163 -9.91 6.67 10.13
CA THR A 163 -9.07 7.85 10.36
C THR A 163 -8.84 8.03 11.83
N LYS A 164 -7.59 8.29 12.17
CA LYS A 164 -7.14 8.54 13.54
C LYS A 164 -7.50 9.96 13.96
N GLY A 165 -8.21 10.08 15.07
CA GLY A 165 -8.49 11.34 15.76
C GLY A 165 -8.00 11.31 17.22
N ASP A 166 -8.29 12.38 17.96
CA ASP A 166 -7.82 12.56 19.34
C ASP A 166 -8.34 11.48 20.32
N SER A 167 -9.53 10.94 20.05
CA SER A 167 -10.19 9.92 20.86
C SER A 167 -10.03 8.49 20.31
N GLY A 168 -9.16 8.28 19.32
CA GLY A 168 -8.96 6.99 18.65
C GLY A 168 -9.37 7.00 17.18
N PHE A 169 -9.54 5.81 16.60
CA PHE A 169 -9.94 5.63 15.21
C PHE A 169 -11.45 5.75 15.04
N THR A 170 -11.85 6.43 13.96
CA THR A 170 -13.25 6.64 13.56
C THR A 170 -13.44 6.29 12.08
N ILE A 171 -14.66 5.93 11.68
CA ILE A 171 -14.99 5.68 10.27
C ILE A 171 -15.20 7.01 9.56
N THR A 172 -14.40 7.24 8.52
CA THR A 172 -14.65 8.26 7.50
C THR A 172 -15.50 7.63 6.39
N PRO A 173 -16.72 8.11 6.14
CA PRO A 173 -17.61 7.51 5.15
C PRO A 173 -17.09 7.57 3.72
N GLU A 174 -17.58 6.65 2.91
CA GLU A 174 -17.37 6.60 1.47
C GLU A 174 -17.96 7.83 0.77
N VAL A 175 -17.35 8.22 -0.34
CA VAL A 175 -17.86 9.27 -1.22
C VAL A 175 -18.32 8.64 -2.51
N ASN A 176 -19.61 8.78 -2.82
CA ASN A 176 -20.14 8.44 -4.14
C ASN A 176 -19.74 9.54 -5.12
N GLY A 177 -18.66 9.31 -5.85
CA GLY A 177 -18.14 10.23 -6.84
C GLY A 177 -18.93 10.21 -8.15
N ASN A 178 -18.67 11.21 -8.98
CA ASN A 178 -19.23 11.32 -10.32
C ASN A 178 -18.15 11.34 -11.42
N SER A 179 -16.87 11.14 -11.08
CA SER A 179 -15.81 10.94 -12.07
C SER A 179 -16.05 9.66 -12.87
N VAL A 180 -15.85 9.72 -14.18
CA VAL A 180 -16.08 8.57 -15.08
C VAL A 180 -14.80 7.87 -15.47
N ASN A 181 -14.89 6.55 -15.66
CA ASN A 181 -13.84 5.76 -16.26
C ASN A 181 -13.78 6.06 -17.77
N VAL A 182 -12.89 6.99 -18.15
CA VAL A 182 -12.78 7.51 -19.52
C VAL A 182 -12.48 6.38 -20.51
N ASP A 183 -11.60 5.44 -20.18
CA ASP A 183 -11.24 4.34 -21.07
C ASP A 183 -12.45 3.46 -21.40
N ASN A 184 -13.29 3.15 -20.40
CA ASN A 184 -14.52 2.39 -20.61
C ASN A 184 -15.54 3.17 -21.44
N VAL A 185 -15.70 4.47 -21.20
CA VAL A 185 -16.58 5.33 -22.03
C VAL A 185 -16.13 5.30 -23.49
N ILE A 186 -14.83 5.48 -23.75
CA ILE A 186 -14.28 5.52 -25.12
C ILE A 186 -14.38 4.16 -25.81
N LYS A 187 -14.14 3.06 -25.08
CA LYS A 187 -14.34 1.72 -25.60
C LYS A 187 -15.78 1.49 -26.03
N ASP A 188 -16.74 1.82 -25.17
CA ASP A 188 -18.16 1.59 -25.45
C ASP A 188 -18.72 2.57 -26.49
N LEU A 189 -18.23 3.81 -26.55
CA LEU A 189 -18.52 4.75 -27.64
C LEU A 189 -18.23 4.11 -29.00
N LYS A 190 -17.02 3.56 -29.19
CA LYS A 190 -16.62 2.93 -30.45
C LYS A 190 -17.47 1.70 -30.77
N ASP A 191 -17.76 0.89 -29.76
CA ASP A 191 -18.62 -0.30 -29.91
C ASP A 191 -20.06 0.09 -30.28
N PHE A 192 -20.61 1.12 -29.64
CA PHE A 192 -21.99 1.57 -29.81
C PHE A 192 -22.20 2.20 -31.18
N VAL A 193 -21.27 3.05 -31.64
CA VAL A 193 -21.29 3.59 -33.01
C VAL A 193 -21.22 2.46 -34.05
N SER A 194 -20.40 1.44 -33.81
CA SER A 194 -20.27 0.29 -34.73
C SER A 194 -21.51 -0.62 -34.75
N LYS A 195 -22.38 -0.53 -33.74
CA LYS A 195 -23.60 -1.34 -33.57
C LYS A 195 -24.88 -0.54 -33.77
N ASP A 196 -24.80 0.64 -34.38
CA ASP A 196 -25.94 1.52 -34.68
C ASP A 196 -26.75 1.91 -33.42
N LYS A 197 -26.07 2.09 -32.28
CA LYS A 197 -26.66 2.69 -31.08
C LYS A 197 -26.47 4.21 -31.13
N SER A 198 -27.47 4.94 -30.62
CA SER A 198 -27.55 6.40 -30.74
C SER A 198 -27.04 7.19 -29.52
N GLY A 199 -26.49 6.55 -28.50
CA GLY A 199 -25.96 7.27 -27.33
C GLY A 199 -25.44 6.42 -26.18
N LEU A 200 -24.90 7.09 -25.16
CA LEU A 200 -24.45 6.52 -23.89
C LEU A 200 -24.68 7.50 -22.74
N GLU A 201 -24.82 7.00 -21.52
CA GLU A 201 -24.95 7.79 -20.28
C GLU A 201 -23.66 7.72 -19.47
N LEU A 202 -23.04 8.87 -19.19
CA LEU A 202 -21.76 8.97 -18.49
C LEU A 202 -21.85 8.40 -17.07
N MET A 203 -22.97 8.57 -16.38
CA MET A 203 -23.11 8.09 -14.99
C MET A 203 -23.03 6.55 -14.87
N ASP A 204 -23.28 5.80 -15.95
CA ASP A 204 -23.11 4.34 -15.99
C ASP A 204 -21.63 3.92 -15.90
N TYR A 205 -20.70 4.85 -16.13
CA TYR A 205 -19.25 4.63 -16.13
C TYR A 205 -18.56 5.17 -14.87
N THR A 206 -19.34 5.51 -13.83
CA THR A 206 -18.80 5.92 -12.53
C THR A 206 -18.44 4.71 -11.68
N GLU A 207 -17.34 4.82 -10.95
CA GLU A 207 -16.97 3.81 -9.95
C GLU A 207 -17.91 3.91 -8.75
N LYS A 208 -18.28 2.76 -8.18
CA LYS A 208 -19.04 2.69 -6.93
C LYS A 208 -18.09 2.32 -5.79
N PRO A 209 -18.28 2.88 -4.57
CA PRO A 209 -17.52 2.43 -3.41
C PRO A 209 -17.69 0.92 -3.21
N THR A 210 -16.59 0.24 -2.93
CA THR A 210 -16.57 -1.19 -2.60
C THR A 210 -16.53 -1.45 -1.11
N VAL A 211 -16.13 -0.44 -0.31
CA VAL A 211 -16.17 -0.48 1.16
C VAL A 211 -17.06 0.67 1.62
N LEU A 212 -18.08 0.33 2.39
CA LEU A 212 -19.06 1.26 2.94
C LEU A 212 -18.82 1.48 4.43
N SER A 213 -19.23 2.65 4.92
CA SER A 213 -19.21 2.99 6.35
C SER A 213 -20.08 2.09 7.23
N THR A 214 -20.97 1.31 6.61
CA THR A 214 -21.84 0.34 7.28
C THR A 214 -21.29 -1.09 7.24
N ASP A 215 -20.11 -1.30 6.63
CA ASP A 215 -19.51 -2.63 6.55
C ASP A 215 -19.08 -3.13 7.93
N GLU A 216 -19.53 -4.33 8.29
CA GLU A 216 -19.23 -4.95 9.59
C GLU A 216 -17.72 -5.21 9.77
N SER A 217 -16.99 -5.48 8.68
CA SER A 217 -15.54 -5.65 8.72
C SER A 217 -14.82 -4.37 9.13
N LEU A 218 -15.21 -3.23 8.57
CA LEU A 218 -14.62 -1.92 8.89
C LEU A 218 -14.91 -1.53 10.34
N GLN A 219 -16.11 -1.81 10.83
CA GLN A 219 -16.48 -1.62 12.23
C GLN A 219 -15.64 -2.52 13.16
N THR A 220 -15.38 -3.77 12.76
CA THR A 220 -14.55 -4.72 13.52
C THR A 220 -13.10 -4.26 13.58
N GLU A 221 -12.54 -3.78 12.48
CA GLU A 221 -11.18 -3.23 12.41
C GLU A 221 -11.03 -1.96 13.27
N MET A 222 -12.02 -1.06 13.23
CA MET A 222 -12.05 0.12 14.09
C MET A 222 -12.05 -0.25 15.58
N ASN A 223 -12.89 -1.22 15.97
CA ASN A 223 -12.95 -1.69 17.34
C ASN A 223 -11.62 -2.31 17.77
N LYS A 224 -10.98 -3.10 16.90
CA LYS A 224 -9.67 -3.70 17.15
C LYS A 224 -8.58 -2.64 17.33
N LEU A 225 -8.53 -1.62 16.47
CA LEU A 225 -7.59 -0.50 16.60
C LEU A 225 -7.74 0.23 17.93
N ASN A 226 -8.99 0.54 18.31
CA ASN A 226 -9.28 1.23 19.57
C ASN A 226 -9.00 0.36 20.80
N GLN A 227 -9.14 -0.97 20.69
CA GLN A 227 -8.70 -1.91 21.73
C GLN A 227 -7.17 -1.92 21.84
N ILE A 228 -6.44 -2.06 20.73
CA ILE A 228 -4.97 -2.08 20.72
C ILE A 228 -4.42 -0.78 21.34
N ALA A 229 -5.02 0.37 21.02
CA ALA A 229 -4.61 1.68 21.56
C ALA A 229 -4.68 1.76 23.10
N GLN A 230 -5.44 0.88 23.75
CA GLN A 230 -5.71 0.90 25.19
C GLN A 230 -5.16 -0.32 25.95
N ILE A 231 -4.34 -1.16 25.31
CA ILE A 231 -3.78 -2.33 25.99
C ILE A 231 -2.90 -1.94 27.19
N GLN A 232 -2.87 -2.80 28.19
CA GLN A 232 -1.91 -2.72 29.28
C GLN A 232 -0.61 -3.41 28.84
N ALA A 233 0.27 -2.64 28.20
CA ALA A 233 1.60 -3.08 27.81
C ALA A 233 2.63 -2.66 28.87
N ASN A 234 3.20 -3.62 29.59
CA ASN A 234 4.14 -3.35 30.65
C ASN A 234 5.54 -3.89 30.33
N TYR A 235 6.55 -3.17 30.78
CA TYR A 235 7.92 -3.64 30.86
C TYR A 235 8.29 -3.94 32.32
N THR A 236 9.09 -4.98 32.52
CA THR A 236 9.91 -5.17 33.73
C THR A 236 11.38 -5.14 33.34
N ILE A 237 12.11 -4.13 33.83
CA ILE A 237 13.51 -3.87 33.52
C ILE A 237 14.26 -3.62 34.81
N ASN A 238 15.28 -4.43 35.09
CA ASN A 238 16.13 -4.33 36.27
C ASN A 238 15.34 -4.32 37.60
N GLY A 239 14.23 -5.06 37.66
CA GLY A 239 13.30 -5.10 38.80
C GLY A 239 12.29 -3.95 38.87
N GLU A 240 12.33 -2.98 37.95
CA GLU A 240 11.31 -1.92 37.85
C GLU A 240 10.23 -2.30 36.84
N THR A 241 8.97 -2.32 37.28
CA THR A 241 7.81 -2.53 36.40
C THR A 241 7.11 -1.20 36.10
N PHE A 242 6.89 -0.91 34.82
CA PHE A 242 6.17 0.28 34.37
C PHE A 242 5.34 0.00 33.10
N GLN A 243 4.29 0.79 32.92
CA GLN A 243 3.41 0.71 31.74
C GLN A 243 3.92 1.64 30.64
N ILE A 244 3.88 1.17 29.38
CA ILE A 244 4.02 2.04 28.21
C ILE A 244 2.78 2.95 28.16
N PRO A 245 2.94 4.29 28.10
CA PRO A 245 1.79 5.19 28.03
C PRO A 245 0.87 4.83 26.85
N THR A 246 -0.43 4.73 27.10
CA THR A 246 -1.42 4.41 26.06
C THR A 246 -1.44 5.45 24.95
N GLU A 247 -1.11 6.71 25.25
CA GLU A 247 -0.92 7.76 24.26
C GLU A 247 0.22 7.46 23.28
N SER A 248 1.31 6.83 23.73
CA SER A 248 2.41 6.39 22.86
C SER A 248 1.96 5.26 21.94
N ILE A 249 1.27 4.24 22.47
CA ILE A 249 0.73 3.15 21.66
C ILE A 249 -0.25 3.70 20.62
N SER A 250 -1.16 4.58 21.07
CA SER A 250 -2.09 5.28 20.20
C SER A 250 -1.35 6.04 19.11
N SER A 251 -0.29 6.81 19.43
CA SER A 251 0.47 7.59 18.44
C SER A 251 1.20 6.72 17.41
N TRP A 252 1.60 5.51 17.77
CA TRP A 252 2.26 4.56 16.87
C TRP A 252 1.29 3.87 15.91
N LEU A 253 0.02 3.67 16.28
CA LEU A 253 -0.94 2.97 15.43
C LEU A 253 -1.17 3.68 14.09
N GLN A 254 -1.13 2.89 13.03
CA GLN A 254 -1.38 3.27 11.64
C GLN A 254 -2.43 2.34 11.02
N TYR A 255 -3.19 2.89 10.09
CA TYR A 255 -4.14 2.17 9.27
C TYR A 255 -4.02 2.64 7.83
N THR A 256 -3.53 1.77 6.96
CA THR A 256 -3.29 2.07 5.54
C THR A 256 -3.77 0.89 4.72
N ASP A 257 -4.59 1.14 3.70
CA ASP A 257 -5.06 0.13 2.74
C ASP A 257 -5.67 -1.14 3.36
N GLY A 258 -6.36 -1.01 4.50
CA GLY A 258 -6.96 -2.15 5.21
C GLY A 258 -6.03 -2.88 6.18
N GLU A 259 -4.78 -2.43 6.31
CA GLU A 259 -3.80 -3.04 7.21
C GLU A 259 -3.57 -2.21 8.47
N ILE A 260 -3.62 -2.88 9.62
CA ILE A 260 -3.29 -2.31 10.92
C ILE A 260 -1.80 -2.55 11.19
N THR A 261 -1.04 -1.47 11.37
CA THR A 261 0.40 -1.53 11.64
C THR A 261 0.79 -0.54 12.74
N LEU A 262 2.08 -0.55 13.10
CA LEU A 262 2.69 0.45 13.97
C LEU A 262 3.78 1.19 13.23
N ASP A 263 3.93 2.48 13.52
CA ASP A 263 5.09 3.28 13.13
C ASP A 263 6.35 2.70 13.79
N ARG A 264 7.07 1.87 13.05
CA ARG A 264 8.23 1.15 13.56
C ARG A 264 9.35 2.10 14.02
N ASP A 265 9.50 3.26 13.40
CA ASP A 265 10.53 4.22 13.77
C ASP A 265 10.23 4.87 15.12
N GLN A 266 8.96 5.19 15.40
CA GLN A 266 8.55 5.67 16.72
C GLN A 266 8.72 4.59 17.80
N VAL A 267 8.35 3.33 17.52
CA VAL A 267 8.57 2.21 18.46
C VAL A 267 10.07 2.01 18.71
N LYS A 268 10.90 2.06 17.66
CA LYS A 268 12.36 1.96 17.78
C LYS A 268 12.96 3.08 18.62
N ALA A 269 12.49 4.31 18.44
CA ALA A 269 12.92 5.45 19.25
C ALA A 269 12.55 5.25 20.73
N TYR A 270 11.37 4.72 21.01
CA TYR A 270 10.96 4.37 22.36
C TYR A 270 11.88 3.31 22.97
N VAL A 271 12.13 2.20 22.28
CA VAL A 271 13.05 1.14 22.75
C VAL A 271 14.48 1.67 22.94
N ALA A 272 14.97 2.54 22.06
CA ALA A 272 16.27 3.19 22.22
C ALA A 272 16.32 4.04 23.50
N SER A 273 15.25 4.79 23.81
CA SER A 273 15.16 5.57 25.05
C SER A 273 15.16 4.69 26.31
N LEU A 274 14.60 3.47 26.23
CA LEU A 274 14.73 2.48 27.30
C LEU A 274 16.19 2.04 27.47
N GLY A 275 16.91 1.86 26.36
CA GLY A 275 18.33 1.58 26.37
C GLY A 275 19.13 2.69 27.05
N ASP A 276 18.93 3.94 26.64
CA ASP A 276 19.60 5.11 27.22
C ASP A 276 19.36 5.19 28.73
N LYS A 277 18.14 4.88 29.18
CA LYS A 277 17.76 4.97 30.59
C LYS A 277 18.25 3.80 31.44
N TYR A 278 18.18 2.57 30.92
CA TYR A 278 18.30 1.36 31.76
C TYR A 278 19.50 0.47 31.44
N ASN A 279 20.16 0.61 30.29
CA ASN A 279 21.32 -0.24 29.96
C ASN A 279 22.38 -0.13 31.04
N THR A 280 22.64 -1.24 31.74
CA THR A 280 23.68 -1.31 32.78
C THR A 280 25.09 -1.31 32.20
N SER A 281 25.22 -1.47 30.88
CA SER A 281 26.49 -1.33 30.15
C SER A 281 26.94 0.11 29.98
N THR A 282 26.04 1.08 30.10
CA THR A 282 26.33 2.51 29.91
C THR A 282 25.92 3.37 31.10
N ASN A 283 25.02 2.88 31.96
CA ASN A 283 24.54 3.60 33.14
C ASN A 283 25.18 3.07 34.42
N PRO A 284 25.61 3.95 35.35
CA PRO A 284 26.13 3.54 36.64
C PRO A 284 25.03 2.94 37.53
N THR A 285 25.41 2.04 38.42
CA THR A 285 24.53 1.43 39.42
C THR A 285 24.60 2.20 40.74
N LYS A 286 23.45 2.56 41.29
CA LYS A 286 23.35 3.06 42.67
C LYS A 286 23.49 1.89 43.64
N PHE A 287 24.40 2.00 44.59
CA PHE A 287 24.72 0.92 45.51
C PHE A 287 24.79 1.42 46.95
N LYS A 288 24.20 0.68 47.88
CA LYS A 288 24.24 0.98 49.31
C LYS A 288 25.49 0.36 49.92
N SER A 289 26.58 1.12 49.93
CA SER A 289 27.86 0.69 50.51
C SER A 289 27.79 0.54 52.02
N THR A 290 28.68 -0.30 52.55
CA THR A 290 28.80 -0.61 53.97
C THR A 290 29.21 0.61 54.80
N LYS A 291 30.12 1.45 54.29
CA LYS A 291 30.71 2.56 55.07
C LYS A 291 30.36 3.96 54.57
N ARG A 292 29.89 4.14 53.33
CA ARG A 292 29.74 5.46 52.70
C ARG A 292 28.30 5.81 52.31
N GLY A 293 27.33 4.98 52.69
CA GLY A 293 25.93 5.17 52.30
C GLY A 293 25.71 4.82 50.82
N GLU A 294 24.78 5.52 50.16
CA GLU A 294 24.53 5.30 48.73
C GLU A 294 25.64 5.93 47.88
N VAL A 295 26.30 5.10 47.07
CA VAL A 295 27.36 5.49 46.13
C VAL A 295 26.96 5.14 44.69
N SER A 296 27.63 5.74 43.72
CA SER A 296 27.42 5.47 42.29
C SER A 296 28.60 4.66 41.73
N VAL A 297 28.36 3.40 41.40
CA VAL A 297 29.38 2.50 40.86
C VAL A 297 29.29 2.50 39.33
N PRO A 298 30.36 2.83 38.59
CA PRO A 298 30.34 2.85 37.12
C PRO A 298 29.97 1.49 36.51
N ALA A 299 29.56 1.51 35.23
CA ALA A 299 29.36 0.27 34.47
C ALA A 299 30.68 -0.54 34.42
N GLY A 300 30.56 -1.86 34.51
CA GLY A 300 31.69 -2.79 34.44
C GLY A 300 31.37 -4.03 33.62
N THR A 301 32.07 -5.13 33.90
CA THR A 301 31.93 -6.38 33.14
C THR A 301 30.64 -7.12 33.40
N LEU A 302 29.97 -6.87 34.53
CA LEU A 302 28.63 -7.34 34.79
C LEU A 302 27.64 -6.30 34.26
N SER A 303 27.06 -6.57 33.10
CA SER A 303 26.15 -5.64 32.44
C SER A 303 25.33 -6.31 31.34
N TRP A 304 24.34 -5.58 30.84
CA TRP A 304 23.54 -5.94 29.69
C TRP A 304 23.14 -4.70 28.89
N THR A 305 22.85 -4.92 27.61
CA THR A 305 22.42 -3.90 26.64
C THR A 305 21.17 -4.39 25.92
N ILE A 306 20.15 -3.55 25.82
CA ILE A 306 18.94 -3.82 25.02
C ILE A 306 19.31 -3.92 23.54
N GLN A 307 18.85 -4.98 22.89
CA GLN A 307 19.00 -5.21 21.47
C GLN A 307 17.90 -4.45 20.72
N VAL A 308 18.13 -3.15 20.47
CA VAL A 308 17.10 -2.21 20.00
C VAL A 308 16.26 -2.72 18.83
N ASP A 309 16.87 -3.20 17.75
CA ASP A 309 16.11 -3.66 16.58
C ASP A 309 15.29 -4.93 16.88
N THR A 310 15.89 -5.90 17.56
CA THR A 310 15.20 -7.16 17.93
C THR A 310 14.05 -6.91 18.90
N GLU A 311 14.25 -6.03 19.87
CA GLU A 311 13.21 -5.68 20.83
C GLU A 311 12.11 -4.84 20.19
N THR A 312 12.43 -3.99 19.22
CA THR A 312 11.44 -3.25 18.43
C THR A 312 10.49 -4.21 17.72
N ASP A 313 11.02 -5.20 16.99
CA ASP A 313 10.19 -6.15 16.25
C ASP A 313 9.29 -6.97 17.20
N ALA A 314 9.86 -7.44 18.30
CA ALA A 314 9.12 -8.21 19.28
C ALA A 314 8.08 -7.36 20.04
N LEU A 315 8.33 -6.06 20.26
CA LEU A 315 7.37 -5.14 20.87
C LEU A 315 6.22 -4.83 19.90
N VAL A 316 6.52 -4.62 18.61
CA VAL A 316 5.51 -4.42 17.56
C VAL A 316 4.56 -5.62 17.50
N GLU A 317 5.10 -6.84 17.46
CA GLU A 317 4.31 -8.07 17.44
C GLU A 317 3.40 -8.19 18.68
N ALA A 318 3.95 -7.93 19.87
CA ALA A 318 3.19 -8.02 21.12
C ALA A 318 2.06 -6.98 21.21
N ILE A 319 2.28 -5.76 20.72
CA ILE A 319 1.23 -4.72 20.70
C ILE A 319 0.13 -5.08 19.68
N LEU A 320 0.50 -5.54 18.48
CA LEU A 320 -0.46 -5.88 17.43
C LEU A 320 -1.30 -7.12 17.74
N ALA A 321 -0.85 -7.99 18.65
CA ALA A 321 -1.66 -9.07 19.21
C ALA A 321 -2.93 -8.54 19.93
N GLY A 322 -2.90 -7.31 20.45
CA GLY A 322 -4.06 -6.66 21.06
C GLY A 322 -4.45 -7.19 22.44
N GLU A 323 -3.53 -7.91 23.09
CA GLU A 323 -3.68 -8.45 24.44
C GLU A 323 -2.78 -7.72 25.43
N ALA A 324 -3.17 -7.69 26.71
CA ALA A 324 -2.31 -7.15 27.76
C ALA A 324 -1.09 -8.05 27.99
N PHE A 325 0.08 -7.45 28.22
CA PHE A 325 1.32 -8.20 28.45
C PHE A 325 2.23 -7.52 29.46
N THR A 326 3.09 -8.32 30.08
CA THR A 326 4.27 -7.84 30.80
C THR A 326 5.48 -8.58 30.25
N ARG A 327 6.50 -7.84 29.81
CA ARG A 327 7.70 -8.41 29.17
C ARG A 327 8.98 -7.81 29.73
N THR A 328 10.08 -8.51 29.54
CA THR A 328 11.44 -8.01 29.75
C THR A 328 12.09 -7.84 28.37
N PRO A 329 12.87 -6.77 28.14
CA PRO A 329 13.47 -6.54 26.83
C PRO A 329 14.47 -7.63 26.46
N VAL A 330 14.61 -7.90 25.17
CA VAL A 330 15.69 -8.71 24.63
C VAL A 330 17.01 -7.98 24.85
N THR A 331 17.88 -8.57 25.67
CA THR A 331 19.19 -8.01 26.02
C THR A 331 20.35 -8.92 25.66
N LYS A 332 21.54 -8.35 25.51
CA LYS A 332 22.81 -9.08 25.41
C LYS A 332 23.78 -8.59 26.49
N GLY A 333 24.45 -9.52 27.16
CA GLY A 333 25.40 -9.21 28.22
C GLY A 333 25.76 -10.43 29.06
N SER A 334 26.45 -10.17 30.17
CA SER A 334 26.79 -11.16 31.21
C SER A 334 25.66 -11.39 32.21
N SER A 335 24.59 -10.59 32.14
CA SER A 335 23.37 -10.74 32.94
C SER A 335 22.12 -10.49 32.09
N THR A 336 20.94 -10.63 32.69
CA THR A 336 19.63 -10.36 32.07
C THR A 336 18.95 -9.15 32.72
N ALA A 337 18.01 -8.52 32.02
CA ALA A 337 17.26 -7.38 32.56
C ALA A 337 16.02 -7.77 33.38
N ALA A 338 15.74 -9.06 33.60
CA ALA A 338 14.52 -9.49 34.28
C ALA A 338 14.52 -9.14 35.78
N GLU A 339 15.68 -9.30 36.42
CA GLU A 339 15.89 -9.05 37.84
C GLU A 339 16.91 -7.93 38.07
N PRO A 340 16.93 -7.31 39.26
CA PRO A 340 18.01 -6.41 39.64
C PRO A 340 19.38 -7.07 39.45
N MET A 341 20.30 -6.37 38.78
CA MET A 341 21.65 -6.88 38.51
C MET A 341 22.44 -7.21 39.79
N ILE A 342 22.17 -6.49 40.88
CA ILE A 342 22.78 -6.72 42.19
C ILE A 342 21.70 -7.16 43.17
N GLY A 343 21.78 -8.42 43.59
CA GLY A 343 20.94 -8.99 44.65
C GLY A 343 21.52 -8.76 46.05
N ASN A 344 21.26 -9.70 46.94
CA ASN A 344 21.73 -9.70 48.33
C ASN A 344 23.01 -10.54 48.56
N THR A 345 23.60 -11.09 47.50
CA THR A 345 24.88 -11.79 47.52
C THR A 345 25.84 -11.12 46.54
N TYR A 346 26.93 -10.55 47.03
CA TYR A 346 27.91 -9.78 46.25
C TYR A 346 29.21 -9.58 47.04
N ILE A 347 30.27 -9.20 46.34
CA ILE A 347 31.50 -8.65 46.94
C ILE A 347 31.48 -7.13 46.78
N GLU A 348 31.79 -6.42 47.87
CA GLU A 348 31.99 -4.98 47.91
C GLU A 348 33.48 -4.70 48.13
N VAL A 349 34.12 -3.94 47.25
CA VAL A 349 35.50 -3.46 47.39
C VAL A 349 35.47 -1.94 47.46
N ASP A 350 35.66 -1.41 48.66
CA ASP A 350 35.75 0.03 48.91
C ASP A 350 37.22 0.46 48.84
N MET A 351 37.59 1.11 47.75
CA MET A 351 38.97 1.55 47.52
C MET A 351 39.36 2.75 48.40
N GLU A 352 38.39 3.54 48.84
CA GLU A 352 38.65 4.67 49.76
C GLU A 352 39.00 4.15 51.16
N ASN A 353 38.30 3.12 51.62
CA ASN A 353 38.55 2.48 52.91
C ASN A 353 39.58 1.34 52.83
N GLN A 354 40.05 0.99 51.64
CA GLN A 354 40.93 -0.17 51.36
C GLN A 354 40.44 -1.46 52.04
N HIS A 355 39.15 -1.74 51.86
CA HIS A 355 38.48 -2.84 52.55
C HIS A 355 37.53 -3.58 51.62
N MET A 356 37.38 -4.88 51.84
CA MET A 356 36.50 -5.76 51.06
C MET A 356 35.55 -6.52 51.97
N TRP A 357 34.27 -6.59 51.58
CA TRP A 357 33.24 -7.43 52.20
C TRP A 357 32.71 -8.42 51.18
N TYR A 358 32.44 -9.64 51.64
CA TYR A 358 31.59 -10.60 50.92
C TYR A 358 30.27 -10.72 51.68
N TYR A 359 29.20 -10.26 51.04
CA TYR A 359 27.83 -10.45 51.50
C TYR A 359 27.27 -11.73 50.91
N LYS A 360 26.65 -12.56 51.76
CA LYS A 360 25.88 -13.74 51.36
C LYS A 360 24.50 -13.66 52.01
N ASP A 361 23.47 -13.69 51.18
CA ASP A 361 22.07 -13.62 51.61
C ASP A 361 21.75 -12.40 52.49
N GLY A 362 22.42 -11.27 52.23
CA GLY A 362 22.22 -9.99 52.90
C GLY A 362 23.00 -9.80 54.21
N ALA A 363 23.84 -10.77 54.59
CA ALA A 363 24.71 -10.66 55.77
C ALA A 363 26.20 -10.71 55.36
N VAL A 364 27.06 -10.01 56.11
CA VAL A 364 28.51 -10.11 55.94
C VAL A 364 28.96 -11.52 56.31
N ALA A 365 29.43 -12.28 55.33
CA ALA A 365 29.96 -13.63 55.51
C ALA A 365 31.49 -13.61 55.74
N LEU A 366 32.17 -12.62 55.16
CA LEU A 366 33.62 -12.41 55.28
C LEU A 366 33.92 -10.93 55.06
N GLU A 367 34.89 -10.38 55.78
CA GLU A 367 35.43 -9.04 55.53
C GLU A 367 36.94 -9.01 55.79
N THR A 368 37.66 -8.12 55.11
CA THR A 368 39.10 -7.95 55.27
C THR A 368 39.58 -6.63 54.70
N ASP A 369 40.64 -6.08 55.31
CA ASP A 369 41.45 -5.07 54.65
C ASP A 369 42.14 -5.68 53.41
N VAL A 370 42.30 -4.87 52.36
CA VAL A 370 42.94 -5.24 51.09
C VAL A 370 44.02 -4.24 50.70
N VAL A 371 44.75 -4.51 49.62
CA VAL A 371 45.61 -3.52 48.95
C VAL A 371 45.25 -3.48 47.46
N THR A 372 44.66 -2.38 47.00
CA THR A 372 44.29 -2.21 45.59
C THR A 372 45.48 -1.76 44.73
N GLY A 373 45.23 -1.50 43.45
CA GLY A 373 46.21 -0.92 42.53
C GLY A 373 46.75 0.41 43.01
N LYS A 374 48.05 0.65 42.78
CA LYS A 374 48.70 1.93 43.08
C LYS A 374 48.20 3.05 42.15
N PRO A 375 48.37 4.35 42.47
CA PRO A 375 47.78 5.44 41.69
C PRO A 375 48.08 5.43 40.18
N THR A 376 49.25 4.96 39.76
CA THR A 376 49.68 4.84 38.35
C THR A 376 49.04 3.67 37.60
N THR A 377 48.56 2.65 38.33
CA THR A 377 47.91 1.42 37.83
C THR A 377 46.72 1.10 38.73
N ALA A 378 45.86 2.09 38.90
CA ALA A 378 44.75 2.04 39.84
C ALA A 378 43.78 0.91 39.49
N THR A 379 43.17 0.31 40.50
CA THR A 379 42.09 -0.66 40.29
C THR A 379 40.90 0.05 39.60
N PRO A 380 40.42 -0.46 38.45
CA PRO A 380 39.27 0.13 37.78
C PRO A 380 37.99 -0.03 38.62
N ALA A 381 37.32 1.08 38.92
CA ALA A 381 35.99 1.05 39.51
C ALA A 381 34.98 0.49 38.49
N GLY A 382 33.99 -0.25 38.98
CA GLY A 382 32.95 -0.81 38.12
C GLY A 382 32.12 -1.89 38.80
N VAL A 383 30.95 -2.14 38.22
CA VAL A 383 30.14 -3.32 38.54
C VAL A 383 30.63 -4.51 37.73
N ASN A 384 31.40 -5.37 38.38
CA ASN A 384 32.05 -6.53 37.79
C ASN A 384 31.43 -7.83 38.32
N TYR A 385 31.96 -8.98 37.92
CA TYR A 385 31.57 -10.29 38.46
C TYR A 385 32.71 -11.29 38.33
N ILE A 386 32.70 -12.31 39.19
CA ILE A 386 33.64 -13.44 39.09
C ILE A 386 33.23 -14.30 37.90
N TRP A 387 33.90 -14.14 36.77
CA TRP A 387 33.55 -14.84 35.54
C TRP A 387 34.19 -16.23 35.42
N GLU A 388 35.18 -16.53 36.26
CA GLU A 388 35.83 -17.84 36.38
C GLU A 388 36.53 -17.95 37.74
N LYS A 389 36.84 -19.16 38.20
CA LYS A 389 37.69 -19.42 39.38
C LYS A 389 38.89 -20.28 39.02
N LYS A 390 40.10 -19.87 39.38
CA LYS A 390 41.34 -20.64 39.13
C LYS A 390 42.20 -20.80 40.38
N THR A 391 43.04 -21.83 40.37
CA THR A 391 44.03 -22.09 41.43
C THR A 391 45.42 -22.26 40.84
N ASN A 392 46.46 -21.94 41.60
CA ASN A 392 47.86 -22.11 41.22
C ASN A 392 48.22 -21.39 39.90
N GLU A 393 47.70 -20.17 39.74
CA GLU A 393 47.93 -19.36 38.56
C GLU A 393 49.24 -18.57 38.67
N THR A 394 49.84 -18.25 37.53
CA THR A 394 50.95 -17.28 37.49
C THR A 394 50.51 -16.06 36.72
N LEU A 395 50.20 -15.00 37.44
CA LEU A 395 49.78 -13.72 36.88
C LEU A 395 50.98 -13.05 36.22
N LYS A 396 50.80 -12.55 34.99
CA LYS A 396 51.88 -11.96 34.19
C LYS A 396 51.45 -10.60 33.67
N GLY A 397 52.40 -9.66 33.61
CA GLY A 397 52.16 -8.32 33.06
C GLY A 397 53.46 -7.54 32.96
N LYS A 398 53.34 -6.20 32.91
CA LYS A 398 54.48 -5.28 32.85
C LYS A 398 54.50 -4.35 34.06
N ASN A 399 55.71 -4.10 34.57
CA ASN A 399 55.98 -3.03 35.52
C ASN A 399 56.00 -1.67 34.79
N GLU A 400 56.05 -0.57 35.56
CA GLU A 400 56.07 0.80 35.01
C GLU A 400 57.30 1.09 34.15
N ASP A 401 58.44 0.46 34.45
CA ASP A 401 59.67 0.56 33.66
C ASP A 401 59.63 -0.29 32.37
N GLY A 402 58.50 -0.97 32.11
CA GLY A 402 58.27 -1.83 30.96
C GLY A 402 58.81 -3.25 31.09
N SER A 403 59.50 -3.57 32.19
CA SER A 403 59.98 -4.93 32.48
C SER A 403 58.81 -5.88 32.77
N ASP A 404 58.96 -7.15 32.41
CA ASP A 404 57.92 -8.15 32.64
C ASP A 404 57.92 -8.59 34.12
N TYR A 405 56.72 -8.82 34.67
CA TYR A 405 56.56 -9.48 35.97
C TYR A 405 55.81 -10.80 35.82
N ALA A 406 56.08 -11.73 36.74
CA ALA A 406 55.36 -12.98 36.90
C ALA A 406 55.20 -13.27 38.40
N THR A 407 53.97 -13.44 38.87
CA THR A 407 53.67 -13.64 40.27
C THR A 407 52.77 -14.87 40.44
N PRO A 408 53.26 -15.94 41.08
CA PRO A 408 52.42 -17.09 41.40
C PRO A 408 51.42 -16.72 42.49
N VAL A 409 50.18 -17.18 42.33
CA VAL A 409 49.07 -17.02 43.28
C VAL A 409 48.35 -18.35 43.45
N ASP A 410 47.93 -18.66 44.67
CA ASP A 410 47.24 -19.91 44.97
C ASP A 410 45.79 -19.88 44.51
N TYR A 411 45.13 -18.72 44.59
CA TYR A 411 43.72 -18.51 44.28
C TYR A 411 43.52 -17.26 43.42
N TRP A 412 42.80 -17.41 42.30
CA TRP A 412 42.53 -16.33 41.36
C TRP A 412 41.05 -16.23 41.01
N LEU A 413 40.49 -15.04 41.23
CA LEU A 413 39.12 -14.65 40.89
C LEU A 413 39.17 -13.46 39.93
N PRO A 414 39.29 -13.68 38.60
CA PRO A 414 39.24 -12.59 37.64
C PRO A 414 37.86 -11.94 37.64
N ILE A 415 37.83 -10.60 37.58
CA ILE A 415 36.59 -9.82 37.61
C ILE A 415 36.42 -8.95 36.36
N ASP A 416 37.50 -8.65 35.64
CA ASP A 416 37.44 -7.80 34.46
C ASP A 416 38.05 -8.47 33.20
N TRP A 417 38.07 -7.72 32.10
CA TRP A 417 38.66 -8.14 30.81
C TRP A 417 40.10 -7.68 30.60
N SER A 418 40.65 -6.86 31.50
CA SER A 418 42.00 -6.30 31.39
C SER A 418 43.06 -7.06 32.22
N GLY A 419 42.62 -8.02 33.03
CA GLY A 419 43.48 -8.85 33.88
C GLY A 419 43.42 -8.49 35.37
N VAL A 420 42.42 -7.72 35.79
CA VAL A 420 42.13 -7.38 37.19
C VAL A 420 41.24 -8.46 37.81
N GLY A 421 41.53 -8.75 39.07
CA GLY A 421 40.78 -9.70 39.88
C GLY A 421 41.23 -9.68 41.32
N ILE A 422 40.71 -10.62 42.09
CA ILE A 422 41.00 -10.81 43.51
C ILE A 422 41.89 -12.04 43.66
N HIS A 423 43.03 -11.91 44.35
CA HIS A 423 43.95 -13.02 44.62
C HIS A 423 44.67 -12.85 45.96
N ASP A 424 45.29 -13.94 46.41
CA ASP A 424 46.15 -13.95 47.58
C ASP A 424 47.45 -13.18 47.29
N SER A 425 47.97 -12.50 48.31
CA SER A 425 49.24 -11.77 48.18
C SER A 425 50.18 -12.03 49.34
N SER A 426 50.80 -13.21 49.34
CA SER A 426 51.77 -13.62 50.36
C SER A 426 52.96 -12.67 50.53
N TRP A 427 53.24 -11.82 49.53
CA TRP A 427 54.30 -10.81 49.56
C TRP A 427 53.91 -9.49 50.25
N GLN A 428 52.62 -9.24 50.50
CA GLN A 428 52.19 -8.04 51.23
C GLN A 428 52.38 -8.23 52.74
N ALA A 429 53.14 -7.35 53.37
CA ALA A 429 53.43 -7.40 54.81
C ALA A 429 52.28 -6.87 55.69
N ALA A 430 51.36 -6.10 55.13
CA ALA A 430 50.19 -5.52 55.80
C ALA A 430 49.11 -5.18 54.75
N TYR A 431 47.91 -4.81 55.20
CA TYR A 431 46.75 -4.48 54.36
C TYR A 431 46.03 -3.25 54.93
N GLY A 432 45.21 -2.58 54.11
CA GLY A 432 44.41 -1.42 54.53
C GLY A 432 45.16 -0.10 54.56
N GLY A 433 44.43 0.97 54.87
CA GLY A 433 44.93 2.35 54.96
C GLY A 433 45.63 2.82 53.68
N ASP A 434 46.64 3.66 53.80
CA ASP A 434 47.31 4.27 52.64
C ASP A 434 48.33 3.35 51.94
N ARG A 435 48.35 2.05 52.26
CA ARG A 435 49.38 1.12 51.77
C ARG A 435 49.41 1.02 50.25
N TYR A 436 48.26 1.12 49.59
CA TYR A 436 48.16 1.10 48.13
C TYR A 436 48.94 2.22 47.44
N LEU A 437 49.19 3.35 48.12
CA LEU A 437 49.95 4.47 47.55
C LEU A 437 51.41 4.11 47.29
N THR A 438 52.01 3.26 48.13
CA THR A 438 53.45 2.90 48.04
C THR A 438 53.66 1.46 47.60
N TYR A 439 52.77 0.55 47.98
CA TYR A 439 52.88 -0.89 47.73
C TYR A 439 51.66 -1.44 46.98
N GLY A 440 50.90 -0.60 46.29
CA GLY A 440 49.74 -1.01 45.51
C GLY A 440 50.08 -1.96 44.37
N SER A 441 49.09 -2.76 43.99
CA SER A 441 49.20 -3.76 42.92
C SER A 441 49.27 -3.12 41.52
N HIS A 442 49.21 -3.93 40.45
CA HIS A 442 49.04 -3.47 39.07
C HIS A 442 47.57 -3.36 38.63
N GLY A 443 46.64 -3.30 39.60
CA GLY A 443 45.19 -3.19 39.36
C GLY A 443 44.39 -4.22 40.15
N CYS A 444 44.95 -5.39 40.46
CA CYS A 444 44.30 -6.42 41.26
C CYS A 444 44.00 -6.00 42.71
N VAL A 445 43.07 -6.70 43.36
CA VAL A 445 42.76 -6.56 44.77
C VAL A 445 43.55 -7.61 45.55
N ASN A 446 44.68 -7.19 46.12
CA ASN A 446 45.55 -8.05 46.91
C ASN A 446 44.88 -8.37 48.26
N THR A 447 44.73 -9.66 48.56
CA THR A 447 43.97 -10.16 49.71
C THR A 447 44.86 -11.00 50.63
N PRO A 448 44.70 -10.96 51.97
CA PRO A 448 45.43 -11.83 52.88
C PRO A 448 45.27 -13.32 52.50
N PRO A 449 46.34 -14.14 52.43
CA PRO A 449 46.26 -15.50 51.90
C PRO A 449 45.19 -16.39 52.56
N ASP A 450 45.10 -16.40 53.90
CA ASP A 450 44.12 -17.21 54.63
C ASP A 450 42.68 -16.77 54.36
N VAL A 451 42.47 -15.45 54.20
CA VAL A 451 41.16 -14.88 53.88
C VAL A 451 40.80 -15.18 52.43
N MET A 452 41.75 -15.04 51.50
CA MET A 452 41.54 -15.34 50.09
C MET A 452 41.13 -16.80 49.88
N LYS A 453 41.78 -17.74 50.58
CA LYS A 453 41.40 -19.15 50.57
C LYS A 453 39.93 -19.33 50.98
N THR A 454 39.54 -18.71 52.10
CA THR A 454 38.17 -18.80 52.61
C THR A 454 37.16 -18.18 51.65
N LEU A 455 37.48 -17.03 51.07
CA LEU A 455 36.65 -16.38 50.05
C LEU A 455 36.51 -17.29 48.81
N TYR A 456 37.61 -17.83 48.29
CA TYR A 456 37.62 -18.70 47.13
C TYR A 456 36.77 -19.96 47.35
N GLU A 457 36.84 -20.58 48.53
CA GLU A 457 36.06 -21.78 48.85
C GLU A 457 34.55 -21.49 48.99
N THR A 458 34.16 -20.25 49.31
CA THR A 458 32.77 -19.90 49.65
C THR A 458 32.02 -19.14 48.56
N VAL A 459 32.74 -18.37 47.73
CA VAL A 459 32.15 -17.55 46.66
C VAL A 459 31.85 -18.39 45.41
N GLU A 460 30.77 -18.05 44.72
CA GLU A 460 30.34 -18.74 43.50
C GLU A 460 30.77 -17.96 42.25
N GLU A 461 31.04 -18.67 41.14
CA GLU A 461 31.13 -18.03 39.83
C GLU A 461 29.81 -17.32 39.51
N GLY A 462 29.88 -16.15 38.88
CA GLY A 462 28.74 -15.27 38.67
C GLY A 462 28.51 -14.25 39.80
N THR A 463 29.16 -14.39 40.96
CA THR A 463 28.98 -13.44 42.08
C THR A 463 29.37 -12.02 41.63
N PRO A 464 28.47 -11.02 41.77
CA PRO A 464 28.79 -9.62 41.47
C PRO A 464 29.90 -9.08 42.37
N VAL A 465 30.76 -8.23 41.82
CA VAL A 465 31.87 -7.56 42.53
C VAL A 465 31.80 -6.07 42.21
N LEU A 466 31.43 -5.27 43.20
CA LEU A 466 31.35 -3.81 43.07
C LEU A 466 32.64 -3.18 43.59
N VAL A 467 33.34 -2.45 42.72
CA VAL A 467 34.59 -1.76 43.06
C VAL A 467 34.38 -0.26 42.91
N PHE A 468 34.66 0.53 43.96
CA PHE A 468 34.38 1.98 43.96
C PHE A 468 35.22 2.81 44.91
#